data_AF-A0A9E3IGW7-F1
#
_entry.id   AF-A0A9E3IGW7-F1
#
_cell.length_a   1.000
_cell.length_b   1.000
_cell.length_c   1.000
_cell.angle_alpha   90.00
_cell.angle_beta   90.00
_cell.angle_gamma   90.00
#
_symmetry.space_group_name_H-M   'P 1'
#
loop_
_entity.id
_entity.type
_entity.pdbx_description
1 polymer ?
#
loop_
_entity_poly.entity_id
_entity_poly.type
_entity_poly.pdbx_seq_one_letter_code
_entity_poly.pdbx_strand_id
1 'polypeptide(L)' 'MSRSVGMTAIAEEAGLGRESLYKTLGDNGKPEFLTVLKLMKAMGLKLSALPIDEG' A
#
# COMPACT_ATOMS: atom_id res chain seq x y z
N MET A 1 -3.51 19.60 -7.28
CA MET A 1 -4.41 18.79 -6.44
C MET A 1 -4.14 17.34 -6.76
N SER A 2 -3.61 16.57 -5.81
CA SER A 2 -3.49 15.12 -5.96
C SER A 2 -4.91 14.57 -6.06
N ARG A 3 -5.37 14.31 -7.29
CA ARG A 3 -6.53 13.45 -7.49
C ARG A 3 -5.99 12.04 -7.35
N SER A 4 -5.71 11.65 -6.10
CA SER A 4 -5.58 10.27 -5.73
C SER A 4 -6.75 9.57 -6.40
N VAL A 5 -6.50 8.53 -7.20
CA VAL A 5 -7.50 7.47 -7.36
C VAL A 5 -7.98 7.21 -5.95
N GLY A 6 -9.25 7.55 -5.66
CA GLY A 6 -9.65 7.96 -4.31
C GLY A 6 -9.12 6.95 -3.29
N MET A 7 -8.34 7.39 -2.30
CA MET A 7 -7.73 6.47 -1.31
C MET A 7 -8.79 5.58 -0.62
N THR A 8 -10.06 6.00 -0.69
CA THR A 8 -11.24 5.19 -0.35
C THR A 8 -11.39 3.96 -1.24
N ALA A 9 -11.33 4.09 -2.56
CA ALA A 9 -11.39 2.96 -3.50
C ALA A 9 -10.21 2.00 -3.32
N ILE A 10 -8.99 2.53 -3.08
CA ILE A 10 -7.82 1.70 -2.78
C ILE A 10 -8.01 0.94 -1.46
N ALA A 11 -8.56 1.59 -0.42
CA ALA A 11 -8.87 0.94 0.84
C ALA A 11 -9.90 -0.18 0.64
N GLU A 12 -10.99 0.10 -0.08
CA GLU A 12 -12.05 -0.88 -0.38
C GLU A 12 -11.50 -2.08 -1.16
N GLU A 13 -10.72 -1.84 -2.22
CA GLU A 13 -10.13 -2.90 -3.04
C GLU A 13 -9.07 -3.72 -2.26
N ALA A 14 -8.34 -3.08 -1.34
CA ALA A 14 -7.42 -3.78 -0.44
C ALA A 14 -8.12 -4.48 0.74
N GLY A 15 -9.44 -4.32 0.90
CA GLY A 15 -10.22 -4.87 2.01
C GLY A 15 -9.88 -4.22 3.36
N LEU A 16 -9.51 -2.94 3.34
CA LEU A 16 -9.13 -2.14 4.50
C LEU A 16 -10.12 -1.01 4.74
N GLY A 17 -10.34 -0.67 6.01
CA GLY A 17 -10.98 0.60 6.35
C GLY A 17 -10.05 1.78 6.01
N ARG A 18 -10.63 2.95 5.73
CA ARG A 18 -9.86 4.19 5.45
C ARG A 18 -8.86 4.52 6.56
N GLU A 19 -9.27 4.40 7.83
CA GLU A 19 -8.40 4.64 8.98
C GLU A 19 -7.24 3.64 9.04
N SER A 20 -7.53 2.36 8.76
CA SER A 20 -6.49 1.33 8.68
C SER A 20 -5.49 1.63 7.56
N LEU A 21 -5.97 2.05 6.37
CA LEU A 21 -5.09 2.43 5.27
C LEU A 21 -4.19 3.61 5.65
N TYR A 22 -4.74 4.67 6.26
CA TYR A 22 -3.95 5.82 6.70
C TYR A 22 -2.96 5.46 7.82
N LYS A 23 -3.34 4.60 8.77
CA LYS A 23 -2.42 4.11 9.80
C LYS A 23 -1.30 3.26 9.21
N THR A 24 -1.61 2.44 8.21
CA THR A 24 -0.64 1.59 7.52
C THR A 24 0.34 2.41 6.68
N LEU A 25 -0.11 3.46 5.99
CA LEU A 25 0.72 4.33 5.14
C LEU A 25 1.34 5.53 5.87
N GLY A 26 0.91 5.81 7.10
CA GLY A 26 1.45 6.90 7.91
C GLY A 26 2.83 6.59 8.49
N ASP A 27 3.52 7.63 8.98
CA ASP A 27 4.93 7.57 9.41
C ASP A 27 5.25 6.51 10.47
N ASN A 28 4.26 6.15 11.31
CA ASN A 28 4.41 5.15 12.37
C ASN A 28 3.68 3.83 12.04
N GLY A 29 3.27 3.65 10.79
CA GLY A 29 2.61 2.44 10.35
C GLY A 29 3.51 1.23 10.52
N LYS A 30 2.95 0.16 11.07
CA LYS A 30 3.55 -1.19 11.04
C LYS A 30 2.66 -2.09 10.18
N PRO A 31 2.71 -1.96 8.83
CA PRO A 31 1.97 -2.85 7.96
C PRO A 31 2.40 -4.30 8.20
N GLU A 32 1.43 -5.20 8.32
CA GLU A 32 1.70 -6.59 8.00
C GLU A 32 2.10 -6.69 6.51
N PHE A 33 3.04 -7.57 6.18
CA PHE A 33 3.52 -7.71 4.79
C PHE A 33 2.37 -8.02 3.82
N LEU A 34 1.41 -8.84 4.24
CA LEU A 34 0.19 -9.13 3.48
C LEU A 34 -0.63 -7.87 3.17
N THR A 35 -0.67 -6.90 4.08
CA THR A 35 -1.37 -5.63 3.89
C THR A 35 -0.70 -4.78 2.81
N VAL A 36 0.65 -4.75 2.79
CA VAL A 36 1.41 -4.08 1.75
C VAL A 36 1.11 -4.69 0.38
N LEU A 37 1.13 -6.03 0.28
CA LEU A 37 0.82 -6.71 -0.98
C LEU A 37 -0.60 -6.42 -1.50
N LYS A 38 -1.60 -6.40 -0.61
CA LYS A 38 -2.98 -6.04 -0.97
C LYS A 38 -3.07 -4.61 -1.50
N LEU A 39 -2.40 -3.66 -0.83
CA LEU A 39 -2.34 -2.27 -1.27
C LEU A 39 -1.63 -2.13 -2.63
N MET A 40 -0.49 -2.79 -2.82
CA MET A 40 0.20 -2.79 -4.11
C MET A 40 -0.71 -3.29 -5.24
N LYS A 41 -1.41 -4.41 -5.01
CA LYS A 41 -2.37 -4.96 -5.98
C LYS A 41 -3.50 -3.97 -6.28
N ALA A 42 -4.10 -3.36 -5.25
CA ALA A 42 -5.17 -2.37 -5.40
C ALA A 42 -4.74 -1.09 -6.15
N MET A 43 -3.43 -0.81 -6.15
CA MET A 43 -2.82 0.28 -6.93
C MET A 43 -2.38 -0.16 -8.34
N GLY A 44 -2.60 -1.41 -8.73
CA GLY A 44 -2.11 -1.96 -10.00
C GLY A 44 -0.58 -2.16 -10.05
N LEU A 45 0.08 -2.23 -8.89
CA LEU A 45 1.52 -2.38 -8.76
C LEU A 45 1.90 -3.85 -8.50
N LYS A 46 3.13 -4.21 -8.89
CA LYS A 46 3.73 -5.52 -8.64
C LYS A 46 5.02 -5.36 -7.85
N LEU A 47 5.20 -6.19 -6.83
CA LEU A 47 6.46 -6.28 -6.10
C LEU A 47 7.48 -7.10 -6.90
N SER A 48 8.71 -6.60 -7.01
CA SER A 48 9.85 -7.33 -7.56
C SER A 48 11.02 -7.24 -6.61
N ALA A 49 11.69 -8.37 -6.37
CA ALA A 49 12.98 -8.38 -5.71
C ALA A 49 14.07 -8.16 -6.76
N LEU A 50 15.02 -7.29 -6.45
CA LEU A 50 16.22 -7.06 -7.24
C LEU A 50 17.44 -7.47 -6.39
N PRO A 51 18.54 -7.91 -7.00
CA PRO A 51 19.78 -8.12 -6.26
C PRO A 51 20.17 -6.83 -5.53
N ILE A 52 20.65 -6.99 -4.29
CA ILE A 52 21.29 -5.90 -3.57
C ILE A 52 22.67 -5.78 -4.20
N ASP A 53 22.91 -4.70 -4.94
CA ASP A 53 24.20 -4.42 -5.54
C ASP A 53 25.17 -4.04 -4.41
N GLU A 54 25.95 -5.01 -3.93
CA GLU A 54 27.09 -4.79 -3.04
C GLU A 54 28.31 -4.47 -3.91
N GLY A 55 28.35 -3.23 -4.41
CA GLY A 55 29.55 -2.66 -5.04
C GLY A 55 30.62 -2.32 -4.01
#